data_AF-A0A246Q0J5-F1
#
_entry.id   AF-A0A246Q0J5-F1
#
_cell.length_a   1.000
_cell.length_b   1.000
_cell.length_c   1.000
_cell.angle_alpha   90.00
_cell.angle_beta   90.00
_cell.angle_gamma   90.00
#
_symmetry.space_group_name_H-M   'P 1'
#
loop_
_entity.id
_entity.type
_entity.pdbx_description
1 polymer ?
#
loop_
_entity_poly.entity_id
_entity_poly.type
_entity_poly.pdbx_seq_one_letter_code
_entity_poly.pdbx_strand_id
1 'polypeptide(L)'
;MERIADISIDGYRVQCQILARDGDYRVRVTTRRKRTSGSLEDVVHVPSPLIFESEEEAERHARNLMLSVRGIRASGKPVYTIL
;
A
#
# COMPACT_ATOMS: atom_id res chain seq x y z
N MET A 1 -6.09 4.10 -15.09
CA MET A 1 -6.58 5.16 -14.18
C MET A 1 -6.21 4.70 -12.79
N GLU A 2 -5.32 5.39 -12.07
CA GLU A 2 -4.83 4.91 -10.78
C GLU A 2 -5.86 5.21 -9.68
N ARG A 3 -6.61 4.20 -9.23
CA ARG A 3 -7.55 4.34 -8.10
C ARG A 3 -6.78 4.25 -6.79
N ILE A 4 -6.62 5.39 -6.12
CA ILE A 4 -5.87 5.49 -4.87
C ILE A 4 -6.88 5.54 -3.72
N ALA A 5 -6.98 4.47 -2.94
CA ALA A 5 -7.55 4.53 -1.60
C ALA A 5 -6.41 4.90 -0.64
N ASP A 6 -6.57 5.98 0.14
CA ASP A 6 -5.61 6.39 1.14
C ASP A 6 -6.21 6.47 2.54
N ILE A 7 -5.44 6.01 3.52
CA ILE A 7 -5.79 6.07 4.95
C ILE A 7 -4.60 6.59 5.76
N SER A 8 -4.86 7.20 6.91
CA SER A 8 -3.82 7.65 7.85
C SER A 8 -3.73 6.70 9.03
N ILE A 9 -2.53 6.15 9.29
CA ILE A 9 -2.24 5.21 10.40
C ILE A 9 -0.89 5.59 11.02
N ASP A 10 -0.82 5.74 12.34
CA ASP A 10 0.41 6.06 13.09
C ASP A 10 1.19 7.29 12.57
N GLY A 11 0.49 8.27 12.00
CA GLY A 11 1.09 9.45 11.36
C GLY A 11 1.72 9.19 9.98
N TYR A 12 1.49 8.03 9.39
CA TYR A 12 1.79 7.69 8.00
C TYR A 12 0.52 7.73 7.16
N ARG A 13 0.63 8.22 5.93
CA ARG A 13 -0.36 8.01 4.88
C ARG A 13 -0.05 6.69 4.18
N VAL A 14 -1.02 5.79 4.11
CA VAL A 14 -0.91 4.48 3.46
C VAL A 14 -1.74 4.49 2.19
N GLN A 15 -1.16 4.02 1.09
CA GLN A 15 -1.79 3.94 -0.22
C GLN A 15 -1.58 2.54 -0.80
N CYS A 16 -2.62 1.95 -1.39
CA CYS A 16 -2.47 0.78 -2.26
C CYS A 16 -2.53 1.21 -3.73
N GLN A 17 -1.61 0.71 -4.54
CA GLN A 17 -1.53 0.94 -5.97
C GLN A 17 -1.61 -0.40 -6.69
N ILE A 18 -2.34 -0.43 -7.81
CA ILE A 18 -2.41 -1.58 -8.71
C ILE A 18 -1.56 -1.24 -9.93
N LEU A 19 -0.61 -2.11 -10.23
CA LEU A 19 0.34 -1.97 -11.32
C LEU A 19 0.02 -3.02 -12.36
N ALA A 20 -0.42 -2.59 -13.54
CA ALA A 20 -0.61 -3.47 -14.69
C ALA A 20 0.72 -3.60 -15.46
N ARG A 21 1.13 -4.83 -15.79
CA ARG A 21 2.34 -5.11 -16.57
C ARG A 21 2.15 -6.39 -17.38
N ASP A 22 2.29 -6.27 -18.70
CA ASP A 22 2.31 -7.40 -19.65
C ASP A 22 1.09 -8.35 -19.54
N GLY A 23 -0.08 -7.81 -19.16
CA GLY A 23 -1.32 -8.57 -18.97
C GLY A 23 -1.62 -8.96 -17.53
N ASP A 24 -0.63 -8.86 -16.64
CA ASP A 24 -0.76 -9.16 -15.22
C ASP A 24 -0.96 -7.91 -14.37
N TYR A 25 -1.52 -8.09 -13.17
CA TYR A 25 -1.74 -7.05 -12.17
C TYR A 25 -0.99 -7.37 -10.88
N ARG A 26 -0.36 -6.36 -10.29
CA ARG A 26 0.36 -6.46 -9.01
C ARG A 26 -0.09 -5.37 -8.06
N VAL A 27 -0.14 -5.69 -6.77
CA VAL A 27 -0.48 -4.70 -5.75
C VAL A 27 0.78 -4.21 -5.05
N ARG A 28 0.90 -2.91 -4.82
CA ARG A 28 1.96 -2.28 -4.04
C ARG A 28 1.36 -1.42 -2.95
N VAL A 29 1.81 -1.60 -1.71
CA VAL A 29 1.51 -0.70 -0.60
C VAL A 29 2.62 0.34 -0.51
N THR A 30 2.24 1.60 -0.46
CA THR A 30 3.14 2.74 -0.27
C THR A 30 2.76 3.43 1.03
N THR A 31 3.70 3.52 1.96
CA THR A 31 3.52 4.34 3.17
C THR A 31 4.36 5.60 3.04
N ARG A 32 3.82 6.73 3.49
CA ARG A 32 4.47 8.04 3.42
C ARG A 32 4.35 8.75 4.75
N ARG A 33 5.44 9.28 5.29
CA ARG A 33 5.40 10.18 6.44
C ARG A 33 6.02 11.51 6.11
N LYS A 34 5.25 12.58 6.31
CA LYS A 34 5.75 13.95 6.20
C LYS A 34 6.57 14.27 7.46
N ARG A 35 7.83 14.65 7.30
CA ARG A 35 8.64 15.14 8.41
C ARG A 35 8.30 16.60 8.71
N THR A 36 8.24 16.97 9.98
CA THR A 36 7.81 18.29 10.47
C THR A 36 8.70 19.44 10.01
N SER A 37 9.93 19.16 9.58
CA SER A 37 10.97 20.14 9.25
C SER A 37 11.01 20.59 7.78
N GLY A 38 9.93 20.42 7.00
CA GLY A 38 9.92 20.81 5.59
C GLY A 38 10.81 19.96 4.66
N SER A 39 11.28 18.81 5.15
CA SER A 39 12.16 17.88 4.44
C SER A 39 11.46 16.60 4.00
N LEU A 40 12.10 15.91 3.04
CA LEU A 40 11.74 14.66 2.34
C LEU A 40 10.73 13.74 3.07
N GLU A 41 9.72 13.30 2.32
CA GLU A 41 8.79 12.26 2.75
C GLU A 41 9.54 10.93 2.90
N ASP A 42 9.41 10.27 4.06
CA ASP A 42 9.84 8.88 4.17
C ASP A 42 8.83 8.03 3.40
N VAL A 43 9.22 7.59 2.20
CA VAL A 43 8.39 6.74 1.33
C VAL A 43 8.90 5.31 1.39
N VAL A 44 8.04 4.39 1.80
CA VAL A 44 8.34 2.96 1.79
C VAL A 44 7.39 2.23 0.87
N HIS A 45 7.94 1.50 -0.08
CA HIS A 45 7.18 0.64 -0.99
C HIS A 45 7.29 -0.82 -0.55
N VAL A 46 6.15 -1.46 -0.38
CA VAL A 46 6.04 -2.88 -0.05
C VAL A 46 5.21 -3.56 -1.14
N PRO A 47 5.84 -4.27 -2.08
CA PRO A 47 5.11 -5.03 -3.09
C PRO A 47 4.41 -6.22 -2.44
N SER A 48 3.17 -6.50 -2.86
CA SER A 48 2.54 -7.80 -2.64
C SER A 48 3.30 -8.84 -3.48
N PRO A 49 3.59 -10.04 -2.93
CA PRO A 49 4.22 -11.11 -3.71
C PRO A 49 3.26 -11.73 -4.74
N LEU A 50 1.97 -11.43 -4.64
CA LEU A 50 0.95 -12.01 -5.52
C LEU A 50 0.87 -11.26 -6.86
N ILE A 51 0.64 -12.05 -7.90
CA ILE A 51 0.36 -11.61 -9.26
C ILE A 51 -1.07 -12.07 -9.57
N PHE A 52 -1.87 -11.19 -10.17
CA PHE A 52 -3.27 -11.43 -10.50
C PHE A 52 -3.45 -11.35 -12.02
N GLU A 53 -4.31 -12.21 -12.57
CA GLU A 53 -4.63 -12.20 -14.00
C GLU A 53 -5.71 -11.16 -14.33
N SER A 54 -6.41 -10.63 -13.31
CA SER A 54 -7.46 -9.63 -13.48
C SER A 54 -7.28 -8.41 -12.57
N GLU A 55 -7.68 -7.24 -13.08
CA GLU A 55 -7.69 -5.99 -12.31
C GLU A 55 -8.63 -6.09 -11.11
N GLU A 56 -9.77 -6.76 -11.27
CA GLU A 56 -10.78 -6.91 -10.21
C GLU A 56 -10.25 -7.71 -9.02
N GLU A 57 -9.52 -8.80 -9.26
CA GLU A 57 -8.88 -9.58 -8.19
C GLU A 57 -7.78 -8.78 -7.50
N ALA A 58 -6.97 -8.05 -8.26
CA ALA A 58 -5.96 -7.15 -7.70
C ALA A 58 -6.60 -6.05 -6.84
N GLU A 59 -7.70 -5.45 -7.29
CA GLU A 59 -8.48 -4.47 -6.53
C GLU A 59 -9.05 -5.09 -5.24
N ARG A 60 -9.63 -6.29 -5.32
CA ARG A 60 -10.17 -7.00 -4.15
C ARG A 60 -9.07 -7.28 -3.13
N HIS A 61 -7.91 -7.75 -3.59
CA HIS A 61 -6.76 -7.97 -2.74
C HIS A 61 -6.22 -6.67 -2.13
N ALA A 62 -6.12 -5.60 -2.91
CA ALA A 62 -5.71 -4.28 -2.41
C ALA A 62 -6.64 -3.76 -1.31
N ARG A 63 -7.96 -3.91 -1.48
CA ARG A 63 -8.94 -3.57 -0.44
C ARG A 63 -8.73 -4.40 0.83
N ASN A 64 -8.55 -5.71 0.69
CA ASN A 64 -8.31 -6.60 1.83
C ASN A 64 -6.99 -6.27 2.56
N LEU A 65 -5.93 -5.95 1.81
CA LEU A 65 -4.65 -5.50 2.38
C LEU A 65 -4.82 -4.20 3.16
N MET A 66 -5.53 -3.22 2.61
CA MET A 66 -5.78 -1.95 3.30
C MET A 66 -6.57 -2.15 4.60
N LEU A 67 -7.60 -3.00 4.58
CA LEU A 67 -8.38 -3.34 5.77
C LEU A 67 -7.59 -4.13 6.82
N SER A 68 -6.55 -4.86 6.42
CA SER A 68 -5.73 -5.63 7.34
C SER A 68 -4.58 -4.84 7.95
N VAL A 69 -4.29 -3.62 7.50
CA VAL A 69 -3.22 -2.79 8.10
C VAL A 69 -3.60 -2.44 9.54
N ARG A 70 -2.86 -3.00 10.50
CA ARG A 70 -3.05 -2.77 11.94
C ARG A 70 -2.22 -1.60 12.48
N GLY A 71 -1.13 -1.28 11.81
CA GLY A 71 -0.16 -0.27 12.25
C GLY A 71 1.05 -0.21 11.33
N ILE A 72 1.92 0.76 11.54
CA ILE A 72 3.14 0.95 10.76
C ILE A 72 4.37 0.86 11.67
N ARG A 73 5.37 0.05 11.29
CA ARG A 73 6.64 -0.03 12.03
C ARG A 73 7.41 1.28 11.91
N ALA A 74 8.35 1.53 12.84
CA ALA A 74 9.29 2.66 12.74
C ALA A 74 10.06 2.70 11.40
N SER A 75 10.24 1.54 10.75
CA SER A 75 10.84 1.43 9.42
C SER A 75 9.91 1.85 8.28
N GLY A 76 8.69 2.31 8.55
CA GLY A 76 7.64 2.62 7.56
C GLY A 76 6.93 1.39 6.98
N LYS A 77 7.31 0.16 7.32
CA LYS A 77 6.64 -1.04 6.78
C LYS A 77 5.29 -1.27 7.48
N PRO A 78 4.20 -1.51 6.74
CA PRO A 78 2.92 -1.87 7.33
C PRO A 78 2.98 -3.22 8.05
N VAL A 79 2.21 -3.31 9.13
CA VAL A 79 1.95 -4.54 9.88
C VAL A 79 0.51 -4.93 9.59
N TYR A 80 0.32 -6.13 9.06
CA TYR A 80 -1.00 -6.65 8.75
C TYR A 80 -1.49 -7.56 9.88
N THR A 81 -2.80 -7.56 10.11
CA THR A 81 -3.48 -8.63 10.86
C THR A 81 -3.48 -9.88 9.99
N ILE A 82 -2.96 -10.99 10.51
CA ILE A 82 -3.11 -12.29 9.86
C ILE A 82 -4.55 -12.72 10.11
N LEU A 83 -5.34 -12.82 9.04
CA LEU A 83 -6.67 -13.43 9.04
C LEU A 83 -6.55 -14.88 8.59
#